data_AF-A0A5C2LLA1-F1
#
_entry.id   AF-A0A5C2LLA1-F1
#
_cell.length_a   1.000
_cell.length_b   1.000
_cell.length_c   1.000
_cell.angle_alpha   90.00
_cell.angle_beta   90.00
_cell.angle_gamma   90.00
#
_symmetry.space_group_name_H-M   'P 1'
#
loop_
_entity.id
_entity.type
_entity.pdbx_description
1 polymer ?
#
loop_
_entity_poly.entity_id
_entity_poly.type
_entity_poly.pdbx_seq_one_letter_code
_entity_poly.pdbx_strand_id
1 'polypeptide(L)' 'MNQSLLVTKRDGTTERINLDKIHRVLDWAAEGLNNVSISR' A
#
# COMPACT_ATOMS: atom_id res chain seq x y z
N MET A 1 11.53 14.21 -4.33
CA MET A 1 10.36 15.02 -3.94
C MET A 1 9.35 14.09 -3.28
N ASN A 2 9.29 14.06 -1.94
CA ASN A 2 8.33 13.21 -1.22
C ASN A 2 7.04 14.02 -0.98
N GLN A 3 6.11 13.93 -1.94
CA GLN A 3 4.77 14.48 -1.75
C GLN A 3 4.04 13.58 -0.75
N SER A 4 3.80 14.08 0.46
CA SER A 4 3.03 13.35 1.46
C SER A 4 1.55 13.31 1.03
N LEU A 5 1.16 12.20 0.42
CA LEU A 5 -0.23 11.91 0.06
C LEU A 5 -1.05 11.65 1.33
N LEU A 6 -2.26 12.22 1.36
CA LEU A 6 -3.22 12.05 2.43
C LEU A 6 -4.38 11.19 1.93
N VAL A 7 -4.90 10.32 2.79
CA VAL A 7 -6.05 9.45 2.50
C VAL A 7 -7.15 9.70 3.53
N THR A 8 -8.40 9.78 3.06
CA THR A 8 -9.57 9.86 3.92
C THR A 8 -10.09 8.45 4.21
N LYS A 9 -10.27 8.13 5.48
CA LYS A 9 -10.80 6.84 5.95
C LYS A 9 -12.32 6.84 5.93
N ARG A 10 -12.90 5.66 6.11
CA ARG A 10 -14.36 5.46 6.16
C ARG A 10 -15.01 6.21 7.32
N ASP A 11 -14.29 6.41 8.42
CA ASP A 11 -14.74 7.19 9.57
C ASP A 11 -14.61 8.72 9.36
N GLY A 12 -14.15 9.16 8.19
CA GLY A 12 -13.95 10.57 7.85
C GLY A 12 -12.60 11.15 8.30
N THR A 13 -11.77 10.38 9.01
CA THR A 13 -10.44 10.84 9.43
C THR A 13 -9.47 10.90 8.25
N THR A 14 -8.52 11.83 8.29
CA THR A 14 -7.46 11.97 7.27
C THR A 14 -6.13 11.58 7.87
N GLU A 15 -5.41 10.68 7.21
CA GLU A 15 -4.05 10.27 7.61
C GLU A 15 -3.11 10.24 6.41
N ARG A 16 -1.80 10.14 6.67
CA ARG A 16 -0.82 9.93 5.61
C ARG A 16 -1.00 8.55 4.99
N ILE A 17 -0.82 8.45 3.68
CA ILE A 17 -0.81 7.16 3.01
C ILE A 17 0.29 6.27 3.61
N ASN A 18 -0.05 5.02 3.89
CA ASN A 18 0.89 4.05 4.43
C ASN A 18 1.32 3.10 3.30
N LEU A 19 2.46 3.40 2.67
CA LEU A 19 2.99 2.61 1.56
C LEU A 19 3.41 1.20 2.02
N ASP A 20 3.99 1.08 3.22
CA ASP A 20 4.39 -0.22 3.78
C ASP A 20 3.18 -1.15 3.97
N LYS A 21 2.05 -0.59 4.42
CA LYS A 21 0.81 -1.36 4.55
C LYS A 21 0.31 -1.87 3.20
N ILE A 22 0.41 -1.04 2.16
CA ILE A 22 -0.01 -1.43 0.80
C ILE A 22 0.90 -2.53 0.27
N HIS A 23 2.23 -2.37 0.37
CA HIS A 23 3.19 -3.38 -0.07
C HIS A 23 2.98 -4.73 0.64
N ARG A 24 2.78 -4.73 1.97
CA ARG A 24 2.49 -5.97 2.71
C ARG A 24 1.23 -6.70 2.23
N VAL A 25 0.18 -5.95 1.87
CA VAL A 25 -1.06 -6.56 1.35
C VAL A 25 -0.83 -7.11 -0.05
N LEU A 26 -0.05 -6.42 -0.89
CA LEU A 26 0.32 -6.91 -2.22
C LEU A 26 1.19 -8.17 -2.12
N ASP A 27 2.17 -8.21 -1.21
CA ASP A 27 3.01 -9.39 -0.97
C ASP A 27 2.17 -10.61 -0.61
N TRP A 28 1.18 -10.43 0.28
CA TRP A 28 0.24 -11.49 0.63
C TRP A 28 -0.63 -11.92 -0.57
N ALA A 29 -1.10 -10.96 -1.37
CA ALA A 29 -1.92 -11.26 -2.55
C ALA A 29 -1.13 -11.95 -3.67
N ALA A 30 0.19 -11.75 -3.76
CA ALA A 30 1.05 -12.36 -4.76
C ALA A 30 1.64 -13.71 -4.31
N GLU A 31 1.37 -14.15 -3.09
CA GLU A 31 1.83 -15.44 -2.58
C GLU A 31 1.31 -16.58 -3.47
N GLY A 32 2.23 -17.39 -4.00
CA GLY A 32 1.90 -18.51 -4.90
C GLY A 32 1.66 -18.13 -6.37
N LEU A 33 1.77 -16.86 -6.74
CA LEU A 33 1.73 -16.44 -8.14
C LEU A 33 3.11 -16.61 -8.79
N ASN A 34 3.12 -17.21 -9.98
CA ASN A 34 4.32 -17.32 -10.79
C ASN A 34 4.42 -16.11 -11.75
N ASN A 35 5.65 -15.63 -11.98
CA ASN A 35 5.94 -14.53 -12.91
C ASN A 35 5.35 -13.16 -12.50
N VAL A 36 5.15 -12.93 -11.20
CA VAL A 36 4.77 -11.63 -10.62
C VAL A 36 5.90 -11.16 -9.70
N SER A 37 6.34 -9.90 -9.89
CA SER A 37 7.37 -9.26 -9.08
C SER A 37 6.83 -7.99 -8.44
N ILE A 38 6.95 -7.89 -7.12
CA ILE A 38 6.61 -6.67 -6.37
C ILE A 38 7.92 -5.94 -6.09
N SER A 39 8.14 -4.84 -6.81
CA SER A 39 9.28 -3.94 -6.56
C SER A 39 8.98 -3.07 -5.34
N ARG A 40 9.95 -2.98 -4.43
CA ARG A 40 9.86 -2.15 -3.21
C ARG A 40 10.17 -0.68 -3.49
#